data_AF-D8FAQ6-F1
#
_entry.id   AF-D8FAQ6-F1
#
_cell.length_a   1.000
_cell.length_b   1.000
_cell.length_c   1.000
_cell.angle_alpha   90.00
_cell.angle_beta   90.00
_cell.angle_gamma   90.00
#
_symmetry.space_group_name_H-M   'P 1'
#
loop_
_entity.id
_entity.type
_entity.pdbx_description
1 polymer ?
#
loop_
_entity_poly.entity_id
_entity_poly.type
_entity_poly.pdbx_seq_one_letter_code
_entity_poly.pdbx_strand_id
1 'polypeptide(L)' 'KKEQMNAFFKLMKERYEAGRPTIITTNLQPEQWYSLLEPKDMVDALLDRLNHRCINVHIDGPSLRKTDAG' A
#
# COMPACT_ATOMS: atom_id res chain seq x y z
N LYS A 1 7.31 15.49 4.16
CA LYS A 1 6.83 14.73 2.98
C LYS A 1 7.87 13.69 2.52
N LYS A 2 9.06 14.09 2.05
CA LYS A 2 10.12 13.15 1.63
C LYS A 2 10.60 12.20 2.74
N GLU A 3 10.76 12.69 3.96
CA GLU A 3 11.17 11.84 5.11
C GLU A 3 10.14 10.77 5.47
N GLN A 4 8.85 11.10 5.44
CA GLN A 4 7.77 10.13 5.69
C GLN A 4 7.76 9.04 4.63
N MET A 5 8.02 9.39 3.38
CA MET A 5 8.12 8.41 2.29
C MET A 5 9.35 7.54 2.44
N ASN A 6 10.51 8.12 2.75
CA ASN A 6 11.72 7.35 3.03
C ASN A 6 11.51 6.37 4.19
N ALA A 7 10.82 6.81 5.25
CA ALA A 7 10.46 5.96 6.38
C ALA A 7 9.53 4.81 5.96
N PHE A 8 8.52 5.11 5.12
CA PHE A 8 7.63 4.09 4.58
C PHE A 8 8.36 3.06 3.71
N PHE A 9 9.20 3.50 2.76
CA PHE A 9 10.01 2.60 1.93
C PHE A 9 10.96 1.73 2.77
N LYS A 10 11.60 2.34 3.77
CA LYS A 10 12.49 1.61 4.70
C LYS A 10 11.71 0.54 5.47
N LEU A 11 10.58 0.90 6.06
CA LEU A 11 9.72 -0.05 6.79
C LEU A 11 9.26 -1.20 5.90
N MET A 12 8.80 -0.91 4.68
CA MET A 12 8.31 -1.93 3.77
C MET A 12 9.42 -2.89 3.32
N LYS A 13 10.62 -2.37 3.08
CA LYS A 13 11.81 -3.19 2.81
C LYS A 13 12.14 -4.10 3.99
N GLU A 14 12.25 -3.56 5.21
CA GLU A 14 12.60 -4.33 6.41
C GLU A 14 11.59 -5.45 6.71
N ARG A 15 10.28 -5.19 6.52
CA ARG A 15 9.25 -6.20 6.72
C ARG A 15 9.30 -7.31 5.70
N TYR A 16 9.54 -6.96 4.43
CA TYR A 16 9.71 -7.93 3.34
C TYR A 16 10.93 -8.83 3.59
N GLU A 17 12.09 -8.24 3.91
CA GLU A 17 13.34 -8.97 4.20
C GLU A 17 13.20 -9.89 5.42
N ALA A 18 12.51 -9.44 6.46
CA ALA A 18 12.23 -10.23 7.66
C ALA A 18 11.12 -11.28 7.48
N GLY A 19 10.50 -11.37 6.29
CA GLY A 19 9.39 -12.30 6.02
C GLY A 19 8.14 -12.05 6.87
N ARG A 20 7.92 -10.82 7.34
CA ARG A 20 6.81 -10.47 8.24
C ARG A 20 5.52 -10.17 7.45
N PRO A 21 4.41 -10.90 7.69
CA PRO A 21 3.12 -10.62 7.03
C PRO A 21 2.67 -9.18 7.29
N THR A 22 2.16 -8.50 6.27
CA THR A 22 1.74 -7.09 6.36
C THR A 22 0.37 -6.93 5.74
N ILE A 23 -0.55 -6.29 6.46
CA ILE A 23 -1.87 -5.92 5.94
C ILE A 23 -1.83 -4.45 5.57
N ILE A 24 -2.20 -4.14 4.34
CA ILE A 24 -2.34 -2.79 3.82
C ILE A 24 -3.77 -2.65 3.31
N THR A 25 -4.43 -1.56 3.67
CA THR A 25 -5.72 -1.18 3.12
C THR A 25 -5.55 0.12 2.36
N THR A 26 -6.15 0.20 1.18
CA THR A 26 -6.09 1.38 0.33
C THR A 26 -7.36 1.43 -0.50
N ASN A 27 -7.85 2.64 -0.75
CA ASN A 27 -8.92 2.89 -1.72
C ASN A 27 -8.37 3.16 -3.13
N LEU A 28 -7.07 2.94 -3.33
CA LEU A 28 -6.36 3.22 -4.56
C LEU A 28 -5.78 1.94 -5.15
N GLN A 29 -5.91 1.81 -6.46
CA GLN A 29 -5.24 0.77 -7.23
C GLN A 29 -3.72 0.98 -7.24
N PRO A 30 -2.89 -0.07 -7.36
CA PRO A 30 -1.43 0.03 -7.34
C PRO A 30 -0.87 1.08 -8.32
N GLU A 31 -1.45 1.21 -9.52
CA GLU A 31 -1.00 2.16 -10.55
C GLU A 31 -1.21 3.63 -10.12
N GLN A 32 -2.16 3.88 -9.22
CA GLN A 32 -2.42 5.22 -8.70
C GLN A 32 -1.34 5.67 -7.70
N TRP A 33 -0.52 4.75 -7.17
CA TRP A 33 0.52 5.06 -6.18
C TRP A 33 1.64 5.90 -6.79
N TYR A 34 1.89 5.81 -8.10
CA TYR A 34 2.87 6.65 -8.80
C TYR A 34 2.53 8.15 -8.77
N SER A 35 1.25 8.50 -8.56
CA SER A 35 0.83 9.90 -8.41
C SER A 35 1.03 10.44 -6.98
N LEU A 36 1.21 9.54 -6.01
CA LEU A 36 1.33 9.87 -4.59
C LEU A 36 2.76 9.73 -4.07
N LEU A 37 3.51 8.79 -4.64
CA LEU A 37 4.84 8.41 -4.23
C LEU A 37 5.83 8.71 -5.35
N GLU A 38 7.03 9.10 -4.93
CA GLU A 38 8.14 9.51 -5.77
C GLU A 38 9.47 9.18 -5.04
N PRO A 39 10.58 9.01 -5.75
CA PRO A 39 10.71 8.91 -7.21
C PRO A 39 10.20 7.57 -7.76
N LYS A 40 9.89 7.53 -9.07
CA LYS A 40 9.22 6.39 -9.74
C LYS A 40 9.91 5.05 -9.51
N ASP A 41 11.24 5.02 -9.56
CA ASP A 41 12.08 3.85 -9.32
C ASP A 41 11.89 3.27 -7.91
N MET A 42 11.73 4.12 -6.90
CA MET A 42 11.42 3.66 -5.54
C MET A 42 10.01 3.08 -5.44
N VAL A 43 9.04 3.66 -6.16
CA VAL A 43 7.67 3.14 -6.22
C VAL A 43 7.62 1.80 -6.93
N ASP A 44 8.31 1.67 -8.07
CA ASP A 44 8.46 0.41 -8.81
C ASP A 44 8.97 -0.70 -7.87
N ALA A 45 10.08 -0.43 -7.16
CA ALA A 45 10.68 -1.39 -6.24
C ALA A 45 9.78 -1.71 -5.02
N LEU A 46 8.94 -0.78 -4.59
CA LEU A 46 7.99 -1.01 -3.49
C LEU A 46 6.85 -1.91 -3.95
N LEU A 47 6.21 -1.59 -5.08
CA LEU A 47 5.11 -2.35 -5.63
C LEU A 47 5.54 -3.78 -5.97
N ASP A 48 6.75 -3.96 -6.49
CA ASP A 48 7.33 -5.29 -6.72
C ASP A 48 7.39 -6.15 -5.44
N ARG A 49 7.95 -5.60 -4.34
CA ARG A 49 8.03 -6.29 -3.05
C ARG A 49 6.66 -6.62 -2.47
N LEU A 50 5.70 -5.71 -2.60
CA LEU A 50 4.33 -5.92 -2.15
C LEU A 50 3.69 -7.05 -2.95
N ASN A 51 3.75 -6.98 -4.28
CA ASN A 51 3.07 -7.92 -5.16
C ASN A 51 3.67 -9.32 -5.12
N HIS A 52 4.98 -9.46 -4.89
CA HIS A 52 5.66 -10.76 -4.89
C HIS A 52 5.09 -11.76 -3.88
N ARG A 53 4.61 -11.29 -2.71
CA ARG A 53 4.08 -12.15 -1.65
C ARG A 53 2.76 -11.59 -1.08
N CYS A 54 1.84 -11.20 -1.96
CA CYS A 54 0.52 -10.67 -1.55
C CYS A 54 -0.63 -11.64 -1.82
N ILE A 55 -1.71 -11.38 -1.09
CA ILE A 55 -3.06 -11.82 -1.43
C ILE A 55 -3.86 -10.52 -1.62
N ASN A 56 -4.37 -10.29 -2.83
CA ASN A 56 -5.20 -9.12 -3.11
C ASN A 56 -6.67 -9.44 -2.82
N VAL A 57 -7.26 -8.66 -1.92
CA VAL A 57 -8.69 -8.73 -1.62
C VAL A 57 -9.32 -7.44 -2.10
N HIS A 58 -10.10 -7.52 -3.18
CA HIS A 58 -10.87 -6.39 -3.68
C HIS A 58 -12.17 -6.29 -2.88
N ILE A 59 -12.43 -5.12 -2.31
CA ILE A 59 -13.61 -4.85 -1.51
C ILE A 59 -14.41 -3.74 -2.20
N ASP A 60 -15.57 -4.13 -2.73
CA ASP A 60 -16.54 -3.24 -3.33
C ASP A 60 -17.83 -3.21 -2.51
N GLY A 61 -18.61 -2.14 -2.71
CA GLY A 61 -19.92 -1.99 -2.11
C GLY A 61 -20.17 -0.61 -1.51
N PRO A 62 -21.38 -0.36 -1.00
CA PRO A 62 -21.72 0.90 -0.37
C PRO A 62 -20.93 1.11 0.93
N SER A 63 -20.69 2.37 1.28
CA SER A 63 -20.04 2.70 2.56
C SER A 63 -20.93 2.28 3.74
N LEU A 64 -20.37 1.45 4.63
CA LEU A 64 -21.00 1.04 5.88
C LEU A 64 -21.22 2.21 6.87
N ARG A 65 -20.63 3.40 6.64
CA ARG A 65 -20.91 4.57 7.48
C ARG A 65 -22.32 5.12 7.28
N LYS A 66 -22.96 4.84 6.13
CA LYS A 66 -24.31 5.32 5.80
C LYS A 66 -25.41 4.40 6.35
N THR A 67 -25.07 3.18 6.76
CA THR A 67 -26.04 2.23 7.32
C THR A 67 -26.39 2.50 8.79
N ASP A 68 -25.67 3.41 9.46
CA ASP A 68 -25.95 3.83 10.85
C ASP A 68 -26.94 5.01 10.95
N ALA A 69 -27.51 5.47 9.83
CA ALA A 69 -28.63 6.42 9.87
C ALA A 69 -29.94 5.68 10.16
N GLY A 70 -30.07 5.18 11.39
CA GLY A 70 -31.33 4.77 11.99
C GLY A 70 -32.07 5.96 12.59
#